data_AF-A0A257ZRI1-F1
#
_entry.id   AF-A0A257ZRI1-F1
#
_cell.length_a   1.000
_cell.length_b   1.000
_cell.length_c   1.000
_cell.angle_alpha   90.00
_cell.angle_beta   90.00
_cell.angle_gamma   90.00
#
_symmetry.space_group_name_H-M   'P 1'
#
loop_
_entity.id
_entity.type
_entity.pdbx_description
1 polymer ?
#
loop_
_entity_poly.entity_id
_entity_poly.type
_entity_poly.pdbx_seq_one_letter_code
_entity_poly.pdbx_strand_id
1 'polypeptide(L)'
;MAMEDEDLAARKHGAAHDPAFPARREAAFAQIIAALDQALVPRGYVLKHTTWTRLSPDGRSAVHLQRSRYGWDVQIILRVLTLDGETPTHPDWPEEEDMTLTRFGGGGGEDPGRLAFLDVLERPACLVRAIDILVDEALPWMESLQSG
;
A
#
# COMPACT_ATOMS: atom_id res chain seq x y z
N MET A 1 -13.10 -21.12 0.42
CA MET A 1 -12.01 -20.73 -0.49
C MET A 1 -12.36 -20.78 -1.98
N ALA A 2 -13.35 -21.54 -2.47
CA ALA A 2 -13.68 -21.54 -3.91
C ALA A 2 -14.56 -20.35 -4.39
N MET A 3 -15.36 -19.75 -3.49
CA MET A 3 -16.36 -18.74 -3.86
C MET A 3 -15.78 -17.32 -4.05
N GLU A 4 -14.74 -16.97 -3.31
CA GLU A 4 -14.06 -15.65 -3.43
C GLU A 4 -13.24 -15.55 -4.73
N ASP A 5 -12.71 -16.66 -5.21
CA ASP A 5 -11.96 -16.74 -6.48
C ASP A 5 -12.88 -16.62 -7.71
N GLU A 6 -14.08 -17.21 -7.67
CA GLU A 6 -15.09 -17.04 -8.73
C GLU A 6 -15.59 -15.59 -8.82
N ASP A 7 -15.81 -14.94 -7.67
CA ASP A 7 -16.21 -13.52 -7.60
C ASP A 7 -15.12 -12.60 -8.15
N LEU A 8 -13.85 -12.88 -7.83
CA LEU A 8 -12.71 -12.12 -8.36
C LEU A 8 -12.54 -12.34 -9.87
N ALA A 9 -12.71 -13.57 -10.36
CA ALA A 9 -12.62 -13.89 -11.79
C ALA A 9 -13.75 -13.24 -12.59
N ALA A 10 -14.98 -13.24 -12.07
CA ALA A 10 -16.14 -12.60 -12.69
C ALA A 10 -15.98 -11.07 -12.77
N ARG A 11 -15.47 -10.42 -11.71
CA ARG A 11 -15.19 -8.98 -11.72
C ARG A 11 -14.09 -8.63 -12.73
N LYS A 12 -13.00 -9.42 -12.78
CA LYS A 12 -11.93 -9.25 -13.78
C LYS A 12 -12.44 -9.40 -15.22
N HIS A 13 -13.29 -10.40 -15.47
CA HIS A 13 -13.88 -10.62 -16.79
C HIS A 13 -14.85 -9.48 -17.18
N GLY A 14 -15.72 -9.05 -16.27
CA GLY A 14 -16.64 -7.93 -16.51
C GLY A 14 -15.90 -6.62 -16.79
N ALA A 15 -14.84 -6.35 -16.04
CA ALA A 15 -14.07 -5.13 -16.19
C ALA A 15 -13.13 -5.15 -17.42
N ALA A 16 -12.71 -6.34 -17.91
CA ALA A 16 -11.97 -6.46 -19.17
C ALA A 16 -12.82 -6.09 -20.40
N HIS A 17 -14.15 -6.14 -20.27
CA HIS A 17 -15.10 -5.77 -21.31
C HIS A 17 -15.85 -4.46 -21.01
N ASP A 18 -15.58 -3.80 -19.87
CA ASP A 18 -16.15 -2.51 -19.52
C ASP A 18 -15.31 -1.37 -20.16
N PRO A 19 -15.85 -0.66 -21.17
CA PRO A 19 -15.13 0.45 -21.80
C PRO A 19 -14.88 1.62 -20.84
N ALA A 20 -15.61 1.72 -19.72
CA ALA A 20 -15.40 2.74 -18.70
C ALA A 20 -14.31 2.36 -17.68
N PHE A 21 -13.85 1.10 -17.66
CA PHE A 21 -12.88 0.64 -16.67
C PHE A 21 -11.57 1.44 -16.66
N PRO A 22 -10.95 1.82 -17.81
CA PRO A 22 -9.74 2.63 -17.78
C PRO A 22 -9.91 3.98 -17.08
N ALA A 23 -11.05 4.65 -17.28
CA ALA A 23 -11.32 5.93 -16.62
C ALA A 23 -11.58 5.74 -15.11
N ARG A 24 -12.33 4.70 -14.74
CA ARG A 24 -12.57 4.33 -13.33
C ARG A 24 -11.27 3.98 -12.61
N ARG A 25 -10.39 3.24 -13.26
CA ARG A 25 -9.05 2.91 -12.77
C ARG A 25 -8.25 4.15 -12.42
N GLU A 26 -8.15 5.11 -13.33
CA GLU A 26 -7.39 6.34 -13.07
C GLU A 26 -8.05 7.22 -12.00
N ALA A 27 -9.39 7.25 -11.94
CA ALA A 27 -10.11 7.94 -10.87
C ALA A 27 -9.82 7.32 -9.49
N ALA A 28 -9.88 5.98 -9.39
CA ALA A 28 -9.55 5.26 -8.17
C ALA A 28 -8.09 5.47 -7.77
N PHE A 29 -7.16 5.39 -8.72
CA PHE A 29 -5.76 5.66 -8.48
C PHE A 29 -5.52 7.08 -7.95
N ALA A 30 -6.20 8.09 -8.52
CA ALA A 30 -6.12 9.47 -8.04
C ALA A 30 -6.64 9.62 -6.59
N GLN A 31 -7.71 8.91 -6.22
CA GLN A 31 -8.22 8.89 -4.85
C GLN A 31 -7.20 8.27 -3.87
N ILE A 32 -6.55 7.17 -4.27
CA ILE A 32 -5.53 6.51 -3.46
C ILE A 32 -4.32 7.43 -3.27
N ILE A 33 -3.84 8.06 -4.34
CA ILE A 33 -2.73 9.05 -4.26
C ILE A 33 -3.11 10.18 -3.30
N ALA A 34 -4.30 10.78 -3.45
CA ALA A 34 -4.73 11.89 -2.61
C ALA A 34 -4.84 11.50 -1.12
N ALA A 35 -5.39 10.31 -0.82
CA ALA A 35 -5.52 9.81 0.55
C ALA A 35 -4.15 9.55 1.18
N LEU A 36 -3.22 8.92 0.45
CA LEU A 36 -1.85 8.70 0.91
C LEU A 36 -1.11 10.03 1.12
N ASP A 37 -1.27 10.99 0.20
CA ASP A 37 -0.63 12.28 0.31
C ASP A 37 -1.11 13.06 1.54
N GLN A 38 -2.43 13.09 1.77
CA GLN A 38 -3.03 13.70 2.94
C GLN A 38 -2.54 13.04 4.26
N ALA A 39 -2.32 11.72 4.25
CA ALA A 39 -1.83 10.99 5.41
C ALA A 39 -0.31 11.20 5.64
N LEU A 40 0.49 11.21 4.58
CA LEU A 40 1.95 11.10 4.65
C LEU A 40 2.66 12.46 4.67
N VAL A 41 2.15 13.47 3.96
CA VAL A 41 2.78 14.81 3.90
C VAL A 41 2.88 15.47 5.28
N PRO A 42 1.84 15.47 6.14
CA PRO A 42 1.95 16.03 7.49
C PRO A 42 3.00 15.34 8.37
N ARG A 43 3.40 14.12 8.01
CA ARG A 43 4.41 13.31 8.70
C ARG A 43 5.81 13.47 8.11
N GLY A 44 6.00 14.41 7.18
CA GLY A 44 7.30 14.73 6.59
C GLY A 44 7.71 13.84 5.41
N TYR A 45 6.80 13.06 4.86
CA TYR A 45 7.05 12.34 3.62
C TYR A 45 6.89 13.25 2.40
N VAL A 46 7.76 13.08 1.41
CA VAL A 46 7.71 13.78 0.13
C VAL A 46 7.41 12.79 -0.98
N LEU A 47 6.40 13.08 -1.79
CA LEU A 47 6.03 12.28 -2.95
C LEU A 47 6.99 12.53 -4.13
N LYS A 48 7.52 11.44 -4.68
CA LYS A 48 8.17 11.40 -6.01
C LYS A 48 7.60 10.24 -6.81
N HIS A 49 6.95 10.55 -7.93
CA HIS A 49 6.19 9.59 -8.75
C HIS A 49 5.09 8.87 -7.95
N THR A 50 5.35 7.66 -7.48
CA THR A 50 4.43 6.84 -6.67
C THR A 50 5.07 6.39 -5.36
N THR A 51 6.13 7.08 -4.93
CA THR A 51 6.85 6.78 -3.70
C THR A 51 6.88 8.00 -2.80
N TRP A 52 6.35 7.86 -1.60
CA TRP A 52 6.52 8.81 -0.50
C TRP A 52 7.77 8.43 0.26
N THR A 53 8.68 9.37 0.45
CA THR A 53 9.94 9.13 1.16
C THR A 53 10.12 10.14 2.28
N ARG A 54 10.55 9.67 3.45
CA ARG A 54 10.95 10.49 4.59
C ARG A 54 12.38 10.15 4.97
N LEU A 55 13.17 11.19 5.20
CA LEU A 55 14.52 11.08 5.76
C LEU A 55 14.45 11.31 7.27
N SER A 56 15.21 10.53 8.01
CA SER A 56 15.43 10.68 9.45
C SER A 56 16.94 10.69 9.75
N PRO A 57 17.36 11.13 10.94
CA PRO A 57 18.76 11.03 11.36
C PRO A 57 19.29 9.60 11.39
N ASP A 58 18.40 8.60 11.44
CA ASP A 58 18.77 7.19 11.57
C ASP A 58 18.54 6.39 10.27
N GLY A 59 18.03 7.04 9.21
CA GLY A 59 17.89 6.41 7.90
C GLY A 59 16.82 7.03 7.02
N ARG A 60 16.19 6.18 6.22
CA ARG A 60 15.14 6.55 5.26
C ARG A 60 14.00 5.54 5.31
N SER A 61 12.78 6.02 5.40
CA SER A 61 11.58 5.20 5.22
C SER A 61 10.83 5.65 3.97
N ALA A 62 10.17 4.70 3.32
CA ALA A 62 9.38 4.97 2.13
C ALA A 62 8.12 4.10 2.07
N VAL A 63 7.06 4.70 1.53
CA VAL A 63 5.81 4.05 1.17
C VAL A 63 5.72 4.11 -0.35
N HIS A 64 5.77 2.97 -1.01
CA HIS A 64 5.69 2.86 -2.47
C HIS A 64 4.35 2.25 -2.88
N LEU A 65 3.69 2.90 -3.84
CA LEU A 65 2.49 2.37 -4.47
C LEU A 65 2.86 1.66 -5.77
N GLN A 66 2.74 0.34 -5.76
CA GLN A 66 3.04 -0.51 -6.91
C GLN A 66 1.73 -0.91 -7.60
N ARG A 67 1.60 -0.64 -8.90
CA ARG A 67 0.47 -1.15 -9.71
C ARG A 67 0.70 -2.63 -10.05
N SER A 68 -0.36 -3.43 -9.97
CA SER A 68 -0.27 -4.83 -10.37
C SER A 68 -0.06 -4.97 -11.88
N ARG A 69 0.63 -6.04 -12.32
CA ARG A 69 0.90 -6.32 -13.75
C ARG A 69 -0.35 -6.37 -14.61
N TYR A 70 -1.49 -6.68 -13.99
CA TYR A 70 -2.77 -6.83 -14.66
C TYR A 70 -3.62 -5.56 -14.62
N GLY A 71 -3.19 -4.52 -13.89
CA GLY A 71 -3.84 -3.22 -13.87
C GLY A 71 -5.19 -3.16 -13.14
N TRP A 72 -5.48 -4.13 -12.28
CA TRP A 72 -6.74 -4.22 -11.51
C TRP A 72 -6.66 -3.62 -10.12
N ASP A 73 -5.44 -3.53 -9.59
CA ASP A 73 -5.19 -3.21 -8.21
C ASP A 73 -3.82 -2.54 -8.04
N VAL A 74 -3.63 -1.98 -6.86
CA VAL A 74 -2.33 -1.49 -6.37
C VAL A 74 -2.00 -2.13 -5.03
N GLN A 75 -0.72 -2.19 -4.73
CA GLN A 75 -0.18 -2.66 -3.47
C GLN A 75 0.61 -1.53 -2.82
N ILE A 76 0.34 -1.28 -1.53
CA ILE A 76 1.19 -0.46 -0.67
C ILE A 76 2.37 -1.32 -0.20
N ILE A 77 3.57 -0.86 -0.51
CA ILE A 77 4.85 -1.48 -0.13
C ILE A 77 5.59 -0.54 0.82
N LEU A 78 6.11 -1.10 1.90
CA LEU A 78 6.88 -0.41 2.92
C LEU A 78 8.36 -0.70 2.75
N ARG A 79 9.19 0.33 2.89
CA ARG A 79 10.65 0.20 2.80
C ARG A 79 11.29 1.00 3.90
N VAL A 80 12.29 0.42 4.55
CA VAL A 80 13.15 1.07 5.52
C VAL A 80 14.58 0.78 5.09
N LEU A 81 15.42 1.81 5.14
CA LEU A 81 16.85 1.71 4.92
C LEU A 81 17.57 2.46 6.05
N THR A 82 18.72 1.94 6.46
CA THR A 82 19.64 2.61 7.38
C THR A 82 20.29 3.83 6.71
N LEU A 83 21.05 4.61 7.49
CA LEU A 83 21.85 5.72 6.96
C LEU A 83 22.79 5.32 5.81
N ASP A 84 23.39 4.14 5.92
CA ASP A 84 24.31 3.60 4.91
C ASP A 84 23.59 3.09 3.66
N GLY A 85 22.25 3.15 3.66
CA GLY A 85 21.41 2.70 2.56
C GLY A 85 21.19 1.19 2.54
N GLU A 86 21.47 0.51 3.64
CA GLU A 86 21.28 -0.94 3.80
C GLU A 86 19.90 -1.26 4.39
N THR A 87 19.45 -2.49 4.22
CA THR A 87 18.26 -3.01 4.89
C THR A 87 18.52 -3.10 6.40
N PRO A 88 17.58 -2.69 7.28
CA PRO A 88 17.75 -2.82 8.71
C PRO A 88 18.04 -4.26 9.12
N THR A 89 19.07 -4.47 9.94
CA THR A 89 19.36 -5.76 10.55
C THR A 89 18.46 -5.96 11.78
N HIS A 90 17.15 -6.12 11.54
CA HIS A 90 16.17 -6.29 12.61
C HIS A 90 15.45 -7.64 12.45
N PRO A 91 15.26 -8.44 13.52
CA PRO A 91 14.65 -9.77 13.43
C PRO A 91 13.20 -9.75 12.90
N ASP A 92 12.52 -8.61 13.02
CA ASP A 92 11.19 -8.40 12.46
C ASP A 92 11.16 -7.95 10.98
N TRP A 93 12.32 -7.65 10.39
CA TRP A 93 12.42 -7.27 8.99
C TRP A 93 12.64 -8.51 8.10
N PRO A 94 11.83 -8.72 7.04
CA PRO A 94 12.02 -9.84 6.13
C PRO A 94 13.27 -9.62 5.28
N GLU A 95 14.15 -10.61 5.22
CA GLU A 95 15.43 -10.50 4.52
C GLU A 95 15.26 -10.35 2.99
N GLU A 96 14.18 -10.90 2.40
CA GLU A 96 14.04 -11.01 0.93
C GLU A 96 12.69 -10.57 0.34
N GLU A 97 11.70 -10.21 1.16
CA GLU A 97 10.36 -9.85 0.68
C GLU A 97 10.05 -8.35 0.83
N ASP A 98 9.34 -7.78 -0.15
CA ASP A 98 8.77 -6.45 -0.04
C ASP A 98 7.77 -6.45 1.13
N MET A 99 8.05 -5.67 2.18
CA MET A 99 7.15 -5.54 3.33
C MET A 99 5.83 -4.88 2.87
N THR A 100 4.69 -5.46 3.26
CA THR A 100 3.36 -4.90 2.95
C THR A 100 2.52 -4.73 4.21
N LEU A 101 1.30 -4.20 4.06
CA LEU A 101 0.40 -4.04 5.20
C LEU A 101 -0.17 -5.36 5.73
N THR A 102 0.10 -6.51 5.08
CA THR A 102 -0.27 -7.85 5.58
C THR A 102 0.20 -8.06 7.01
N ARG A 103 1.39 -7.55 7.37
CA ARG A 103 1.96 -7.66 8.73
C ARG A 103 1.06 -7.04 9.81
N PHE A 104 0.27 -6.04 9.45
CA PHE A 104 -0.58 -5.26 10.35
C PHE A 104 -2.07 -5.62 10.18
N GLY A 105 -2.38 -6.63 9.34
CA GLY A 105 -3.73 -6.99 8.93
C GLY A 105 -4.47 -7.91 9.90
N GLY A 106 -5.61 -7.44 10.39
CA GLY A 106 -6.47 -8.04 11.44
C GLY A 106 -7.24 -9.32 11.10
N GLY A 107 -6.53 -10.40 10.76
CA GLY A 107 -7.06 -11.76 10.65
C GLY A 107 -7.83 -12.03 9.35
N GLY A 108 -7.54 -13.16 8.70
CA GLY A 108 -8.20 -13.60 7.45
C GLY A 108 -7.28 -13.80 6.25
N GLY A 109 -6.00 -13.42 6.34
CA GLY A 109 -4.99 -13.67 5.30
C GLY A 109 -4.99 -12.69 4.12
N GLU A 110 -5.85 -11.67 4.13
CA GLU A 110 -5.88 -10.63 3.11
C GLU A 110 -4.95 -9.45 3.48
N ASP A 111 -4.27 -8.89 2.48
CA ASP A 111 -3.43 -7.70 2.63
C ASP A 111 -4.28 -6.42 2.56
N PRO A 112 -4.43 -5.65 3.65
CA PRO A 112 -5.21 -4.40 3.62
C PRO A 112 -4.57 -3.33 2.73
N GLY A 113 -3.29 -3.45 2.39
CA GLY A 113 -2.58 -2.57 1.47
C GLY A 113 -2.79 -2.93 0.00
N ARG A 114 -3.48 -4.04 -0.30
CA ARG A 114 -3.90 -4.40 -1.66
C ARG A 114 -5.26 -3.80 -1.95
N LEU A 115 -5.29 -2.79 -2.82
CA LEU A 115 -6.48 -2.03 -3.15
C LEU A 115 -6.88 -2.26 -4.59
N ALA A 116 -7.94 -3.04 -4.81
CA ALA A 116 -8.57 -3.15 -6.12
C ALA A 116 -9.25 -1.82 -6.47
N PHE A 117 -9.08 -1.35 -7.71
CA PHE A 117 -9.55 -0.03 -8.11
C PHE A 117 -11.07 0.11 -8.02
N LEU A 118 -11.81 -0.93 -8.39
CA LEU A 118 -13.28 -0.92 -8.28
C LEU A 118 -13.72 -0.90 -6.82
N ASP A 119 -13.04 -1.65 -5.95
CA ASP A 119 -13.37 -1.67 -4.52
C ASP A 119 -13.16 -0.31 -3.86
N VAL A 120 -12.13 0.44 -4.26
CA VAL A 120 -11.92 1.82 -3.75
C VAL A 120 -13.10 2.73 -4.12
N LEU A 121 -13.67 2.57 -5.32
CA LEU A 121 -14.80 3.39 -5.78
C LEU A 121 -16.12 2.95 -5.17
N GLU A 122 -16.37 1.64 -5.07
CA GLU A 122 -17.63 1.06 -4.62
C GLU A 122 -17.71 0.96 -3.09
N ARG A 123 -16.57 0.76 -2.43
CA ARG A 123 -16.43 0.55 -0.99
C ARG A 123 -15.28 1.39 -0.42
N PRO A 124 -15.37 2.74 -0.38
CA PRO A 124 -14.27 3.61 0.06
C PRO A 124 -13.71 3.32 1.46
N ALA A 125 -14.49 2.64 2.31
CA ALA A 125 -14.05 2.18 3.61
C ALA A 125 -12.81 1.26 3.57
N CYS A 126 -12.56 0.54 2.47
CA CYS A 126 -11.33 -0.26 2.33
C CYS A 126 -10.07 0.62 2.27
N LEU A 127 -10.15 1.75 1.55
CA LEU A 127 -9.07 2.73 1.49
C LEU A 127 -8.87 3.40 2.86
N VAL A 128 -9.95 3.81 3.53
CA VAL A 128 -9.86 4.39 4.88
C VAL A 128 -9.15 3.44 5.84
N ARG A 129 -9.58 2.17 5.88
CA ARG A 129 -8.94 1.15 6.71
C ARG A 129 -7.45 0.95 6.39
N ALA A 130 -7.09 0.94 5.11
CA ALA A 130 -5.69 0.81 4.70
C ALA A 130 -4.85 2.00 5.17
N ILE A 131 -5.40 3.21 5.12
CA ILE A 131 -4.75 4.43 5.60
C ILE A 131 -4.62 4.40 7.13
N ASP A 132 -5.66 4.00 7.86
CA ASP A 132 -5.63 3.90 9.33
C ASP A 132 -4.54 2.91 9.76
N ILE A 133 -4.50 1.71 9.18
CA ILE A 133 -3.45 0.71 9.48
C ILE A 133 -2.06 1.25 9.13
N LEU A 134 -1.91 1.90 7.98
CA LEU A 134 -0.64 2.51 7.60
C LEU A 134 -0.19 3.50 8.67
N VAL A 135 -1.08 4.41 9.06
CA VAL A 135 -0.77 5.55 9.91
C VAL A 135 -0.58 5.17 11.38
N ASP A 136 -1.47 4.34 11.91
CA ASP A 136 -1.53 4.04 13.34
C ASP A 136 -0.62 2.87 13.72
N GLU A 137 -0.28 1.99 12.78
CA GLU A 137 0.50 0.78 13.06
C GLU A 137 1.82 0.73 12.27
N ALA A 138 1.74 0.82 10.95
CA ALA A 138 2.91 0.55 10.11
C ALA A 138 3.98 1.66 10.16
N LEU A 139 3.59 2.94 10.11
CA LEU A 139 4.54 4.05 10.19
C LEU A 139 5.28 4.08 11.55
N PRO A 140 4.61 4.01 12.72
CA PRO A 140 5.30 3.96 14.01
C PRO A 140 6.23 2.76 14.14
N TRP A 141 5.82 1.59 13.62
CA TRP A 141 6.69 0.42 13.61
C TRP A 141 7.94 0.64 12.77
N MET A 142 7.82 1.19 11.56
CA MET A 142 8.99 1.51 10.72
C MET A 142 9.95 2.49 11.39
N GLU A 143 9.45 3.46 12.15
CA GLU A 143 10.28 4.38 12.93
C GLU A 143 11.05 3.66 14.04
N SER A 144 10.44 2.69 14.72
CA SER A 144 11.12 1.89 15.75
C SER A 144 12.29 1.06 15.21
N LEU A 145 12.23 0.65 13.94
CA LEU A 145 13.30 -0.12 13.30
C LEU A 145 14.55 0.72 12.99
N GLN A 146 14.38 2.04 12.88
CA GLN A 146 15.48 2.96 12.61
C GLN A 146 16.16 3.41 13.91
N SER A 147 15.49 3.30 15.05
CA SER A 147 15.98 3.80 16.34
C SER A 147 16.82 2.76 17.12
N GLY A 148 17.22 1.66 16.47
CA GLY A 148 17.89 0.50 17.07
C GLY A 148 19.38 0.44 16.84
#